data_AF-A0A2E3FNL1-F1
#
_entry.id   AF-A0A2E3FNL1-F1
#
_cell.length_a   1.000
_cell.length_b   1.000
_cell.length_c   1.000
_cell.angle_alpha   90.00
_cell.angle_beta   90.00
_cell.angle_gamma   90.00
#
_symmetry.space_group_name_H-M   'P 1'
#
loop_
_entity.id
_entity.type
_entity.pdbx_description
1 polymer ?
#
loop_
_entity_poly.entity_id
_entity_poly.type
_entity_poly.pdbx_seq_one_letter_code
_entity_poly.pdbx_strand_id
1 'polypeptide(L)'
;MMARPSEAASQAVSRASFGLRMFMPIGQWLKAKPLLRYHMVTCEWLEDEIRTVVPDCNVEAIDLNGTQDHFHVRIIAEFFEGMRPLQRQKLILNHFKPYIPNPIHAIDLKCMTPAQAETAGDTVFHPHAGGTGIHIKKILRHQNKEREK
;
A
#
# COMPACT_ATOMS: atom_id res chain seq x y z
N MET A 1 -86.11 -12.64 -9.50
CA MET A 1 -84.85 -12.38 -10.24
C MET A 1 -83.83 -11.85 -9.27
N MET A 2 -82.87 -12.66 -8.82
CA MET A 2 -81.59 -12.19 -8.29
C MET A 2 -80.57 -13.31 -8.51
N ALA A 3 -79.47 -12.98 -9.17
CA ALA A 3 -78.47 -13.90 -9.69
C ALA A 3 -77.24 -13.95 -8.76
N ARG A 4 -76.69 -15.16 -8.63
CA ARG A 4 -75.28 -15.58 -8.44
C ARG A 4 -74.45 -14.99 -7.27
N PRO A 5 -73.81 -15.86 -6.46
CA PRO A 5 -72.55 -15.54 -5.82
C PRO A 5 -71.37 -15.92 -6.76
N SER A 6 -70.37 -15.06 -6.88
CA SER A 6 -69.11 -15.39 -7.53
C SER A 6 -67.99 -14.59 -6.88
N GLU A 7 -67.35 -15.26 -5.94
CA GLU A 7 -66.11 -14.91 -5.28
C GLU A 7 -64.94 -15.03 -6.27
N ALA A 8 -64.21 -13.94 -6.48
CA ALA A 8 -62.89 -13.96 -7.08
C ALA A 8 -62.14 -12.67 -6.69
N ALA A 9 -61.59 -12.68 -5.48
CA ALA A 9 -60.49 -11.80 -5.11
C ALA A 9 -59.21 -12.32 -5.78
N SER A 10 -58.63 -11.53 -6.67
CA SER A 10 -57.22 -11.64 -7.05
C SER A 10 -56.76 -10.27 -7.53
N GLN A 11 -56.34 -9.48 -6.55
CA GLN A 11 -55.63 -8.22 -6.72
C GLN A 11 -54.18 -8.47 -7.16
N ALA A 12 -53.72 -7.60 -8.05
CA ALA A 12 -52.34 -7.18 -8.28
C ALA A 12 -51.36 -8.26 -8.78
N VAL A 13 -50.49 -8.01 -9.76
CA VAL A 13 -49.57 -6.88 -9.88
C VAL A 13 -49.24 -6.67 -11.36
N SER A 14 -49.38 -5.44 -11.85
CA SER A 14 -48.75 -4.98 -13.09
C SER A 14 -47.87 -3.79 -12.74
N ARG A 15 -46.57 -3.91 -13.02
CA ARG A 15 -45.77 -2.97 -13.82
C ARG A 15 -44.30 -3.31 -13.64
N ALA A 16 -43.70 -3.75 -14.74
CA ALA A 16 -42.27 -3.76 -14.93
C ALA A 16 -41.73 -2.33 -14.77
N SER A 17 -40.72 -2.16 -13.91
CA SER A 17 -39.80 -1.04 -13.96
C SER A 17 -38.41 -1.61 -14.17
N PHE A 18 -37.86 -1.23 -15.32
CA PHE A 18 -36.56 -1.57 -15.84
C PHE A 18 -35.45 -1.38 -14.80
N GLY A 19 -34.56 -2.36 -14.76
CA GLY A 19 -33.35 -2.32 -13.99
C GLY A 19 -32.41 -1.20 -14.42
N LEU A 20 -31.77 -0.59 -13.44
CA LEU A 20 -30.42 -0.04 -13.59
C LEU A 20 -29.70 -0.18 -12.24
N ARG A 21 -29.41 -1.43 -11.87
CA ARG A 21 -28.48 -1.70 -10.77
C ARG A 21 -27.09 -1.54 -11.33
N MET A 22 -26.52 -0.36 -11.13
CA MET A 22 -25.13 -0.02 -11.49
C MET A 22 -24.19 -0.89 -10.64
N PHE A 23 -23.97 -2.13 -11.08
CA PHE A 23 -22.86 -2.95 -10.62
C PHE A 23 -21.60 -2.36 -11.25
N MET A 24 -20.90 -1.49 -10.52
CA MET A 24 -19.50 -1.19 -10.85
C MET A 24 -18.70 -2.49 -10.67
N PRO A 25 -18.00 -2.99 -11.71
CA PRO A 25 -17.12 -4.13 -11.55
C PRO A 25 -15.90 -3.70 -10.72
N ILE A 26 -15.80 -4.28 -9.52
CA ILE A 26 -14.56 -4.37 -8.76
C ILE A 26 -13.65 -5.33 -9.53
N GLY A 27 -12.81 -4.81 -10.42
CA GLY A 27 -11.83 -5.65 -11.11
C GLY A 27 -11.57 -5.22 -12.54
N GLN A 28 -10.77 -4.17 -12.72
CA GLN A 28 -10.04 -4.00 -13.96
C GLN A 28 -8.70 -3.31 -13.69
N TRP A 29 -7.73 -4.10 -13.23
CA TRP A 29 -6.32 -3.75 -13.32
C TRP A 29 -5.67 -4.55 -14.45
N LEU A 30 -6.03 -4.20 -15.69
CA LEU A 30 -5.23 -4.49 -16.88
C LEU A 30 -4.48 -3.20 -17.22
N LYS A 31 -3.33 -2.98 -16.57
CA LYS A 31 -2.30 -2.11 -17.11
C LYS A 31 -1.26 -3.03 -17.73
N ALA A 32 -1.17 -2.95 -19.05
CA ALA A 32 -0.22 -3.68 -19.87
C ALA A 32 1.18 -3.62 -19.26
N LYS A 33 1.83 -4.78 -19.10
CA LYS A 33 3.25 -4.85 -18.76
C LYS A 33 4.04 -4.39 -19.98
N PRO A 34 4.78 -3.27 -19.94
CA PRO A 34 5.68 -2.95 -21.02
C PRO A 34 6.78 -4.02 -21.00
N LEU A 35 6.77 -4.87 -22.01
CA LEU A 35 7.86 -5.80 -22.28
C LEU A 35 9.03 -5.01 -22.85
N LEU A 36 9.80 -4.27 -22.04
CA LEU A 36 11.16 -3.86 -22.43
C LEU A 36 12.06 -3.59 -21.21
N ARG A 37 13.18 -4.32 -21.24
CA ARG A 37 14.53 -3.96 -20.76
C ARG A 37 14.84 -4.23 -19.29
N TYR A 38 15.91 -5.02 -19.10
CA TYR A 38 16.71 -5.15 -17.90
C TYR A 38 17.11 -3.74 -17.43
N HIS A 39 16.27 -3.09 -16.62
CA HIS A 39 16.58 -1.80 -16.02
C HIS A 39 17.39 -2.07 -14.77
N MET A 40 18.61 -1.55 -14.75
CA MET A 40 19.37 -1.36 -13.51
C MET A 40 18.44 -0.63 -12.53
N VAL A 41 18.22 -1.20 -11.34
CA VAL A 41 17.39 -0.56 -10.33
C VAL A 41 18.18 0.61 -9.76
N THR A 42 17.81 1.82 -10.17
CA THR A 42 18.40 3.07 -9.68
C THR A 42 17.40 3.78 -8.76
N CYS A 43 17.90 4.66 -7.89
CA CYS A 43 17.05 5.50 -7.06
C CYS A 43 16.07 6.33 -7.90
N GLU A 44 16.56 6.91 -9.00
CA GLU A 44 15.74 7.70 -9.94
C GLU A 44 14.57 6.90 -10.52
N TRP A 45 14.82 5.66 -10.96
CA TRP A 45 13.76 4.78 -11.44
C TRP A 45 12.72 4.49 -10.36
N LEU A 46 13.16 4.28 -9.12
CA LEU A 46 12.27 3.99 -8.01
C LEU A 46 11.36 5.19 -7.69
N GLU A 47 11.91 6.40 -7.72
CA GLU A 47 11.15 7.64 -7.55
C GLU A 47 10.10 7.82 -8.65
N ASP A 48 10.47 7.58 -9.90
CA ASP A 48 9.53 7.71 -11.04
C ASP A 48 8.39 6.70 -10.95
N GLU A 49 8.69 5.44 -10.61
CA GLU A 49 7.65 4.43 -10.38
C GLU A 49 6.70 4.82 -9.24
N ILE A 50 7.22 5.40 -8.15
CA ILE A 50 6.39 5.90 -7.05
C ILE A 50 5.50 7.06 -7.50
N ARG A 51 6.01 7.99 -8.30
CA ARG A 51 5.23 9.10 -8.87
C ARG A 51 4.08 8.60 -9.76
N THR A 52 4.19 7.42 -10.39
CA THR A 52 3.05 6.83 -11.12
C THR A 52 1.91 6.38 -10.21
N VAL A 53 2.23 5.97 -8.98
CA VAL A 53 1.26 5.49 -7.98
C VAL A 53 0.67 6.66 -7.19
N VAL A 54 1.51 7.64 -6.85
CA VAL A 54 1.13 8.85 -6.11
C VAL A 54 1.72 10.06 -6.85
N PRO A 55 0.96 10.72 -7.75
CA PRO A 55 1.50 11.80 -8.60
C PRO A 55 1.93 13.04 -7.82
N ASP A 56 1.19 13.41 -6.78
CA ASP A 56 1.46 14.59 -5.95
C ASP A 56 2.23 14.20 -4.68
N CYS A 57 3.42 13.60 -4.83
CA CYS A 57 4.29 13.24 -3.72
C CYS A 57 5.69 13.84 -3.83
N ASN A 58 6.27 14.20 -2.69
CA ASN A 58 7.72 14.36 -2.55
C ASN A 58 8.32 13.00 -2.19
N VAL A 59 9.24 12.51 -3.02
CA VAL A 59 9.86 11.19 -2.88
C VAL A 59 11.37 11.33 -2.85
N GLU A 60 12.01 10.63 -1.93
CA GLU A 60 13.46 10.55 -1.79
C GLU A 60 13.84 9.07 -1.68
N ALA A 61 14.62 8.56 -2.63
CA ALA A 61 15.13 7.19 -2.61
C ALA A 61 16.64 7.15 -2.33
N ILE A 62 17.05 6.32 -1.38
CA ILE A 62 18.44 6.15 -0.94
C ILE A 62 18.82 4.68 -1.04
N ASP A 63 19.91 4.38 -1.74
CA ASP A 63 20.57 3.08 -1.69
C ASP A 63 21.43 3.00 -0.43
N LEU A 64 21.11 2.05 0.44
CA LEU A 64 21.74 1.90 1.75
C LEU A 64 23.13 1.26 1.66
N ASN A 65 23.32 0.35 0.71
CA ASN A 65 24.51 -0.47 0.65
C ASN A 65 25.38 -0.15 -0.56
N GLY A 66 24.87 0.62 -1.54
CA GLY A 66 25.52 0.87 -2.82
C GLY A 66 25.52 -0.36 -3.74
N THR A 67 24.86 -1.44 -3.33
CA THR A 67 24.72 -2.72 -4.04
C THR A 67 23.43 -2.81 -4.84
N GLN A 68 22.61 -1.75 -4.85
CA GLN A 68 21.34 -1.66 -5.59
C GLN A 68 20.33 -2.77 -5.21
N ASP A 69 20.40 -3.26 -3.97
CA ASP A 69 19.56 -4.35 -3.47
C ASP A 69 18.71 -3.94 -2.25
N HIS A 70 19.19 -3.01 -1.42
CA HIS A 70 18.51 -2.47 -0.26
C HIS A 70 18.24 -0.96 -0.41
N PHE A 71 16.96 -0.61 -0.58
CA PHE A 71 16.55 0.79 -0.72
C PHE A 71 15.76 1.27 0.49
N HIS A 72 16.05 2.48 0.96
CA HIS A 72 15.16 3.24 1.84
C HIS A 72 14.49 4.33 1.02
N VAL A 73 13.16 4.40 1.13
CA VAL A 73 12.37 5.36 0.38
C VAL A 73 11.48 6.12 1.33
N ARG A 74 11.61 7.44 1.30
CA ARG A 74 10.74 8.37 1.99
C ARG A 74 9.72 8.93 1.00
N ILE A 75 8.44 8.84 1.33
CA ILE A 75 7.33 9.34 0.50
C ILE A 75 6.46 10.24 1.36
N ILE A 76 6.37 11.50 0.96
CA ILE A 76 5.59 12.54 1.63
C ILE A 76 4.48 12.96 0.69
N ALA A 77 3.23 12.74 1.09
CA ALA A 77 2.06 13.12 0.31
C ALA A 77 0.86 13.39 1.22
N GLU A 78 0.04 14.39 0.86
CA GLU A 78 -1.22 14.67 1.55
C GLU A 78 -2.23 13.52 1.39
N PHE A 79 -2.11 12.77 0.29
CA PHE A 79 -2.91 11.58 0.01
C PHE A 79 -2.92 10.54 1.16
N PHE A 80 -1.90 10.53 2.01
CA PHE A 80 -1.81 9.60 3.13
C PHE A 80 -2.63 10.00 4.36
N GLU A 81 -3.26 11.17 4.36
CA GLU A 81 -4.12 11.64 5.45
C GLU A 81 -5.26 10.65 5.74
N GLY A 82 -5.55 10.41 7.03
CA GLY A 82 -6.56 9.44 7.46
C GLY A 82 -6.23 7.95 7.24
N MET A 83 -5.18 7.62 6.48
CA MET A 83 -4.79 6.23 6.24
C MET A 83 -3.94 5.65 7.38
N ARG A 84 -4.15 4.37 7.69
CA ARG A 84 -3.31 3.64 8.66
C ARG A 84 -1.90 3.41 8.07
N PRO A 85 -0.81 3.45 8.87
CA PRO A 85 0.56 3.30 8.38
C PRO A 85 0.80 2.07 7.48
N LEU A 86 0.31 0.89 7.91
CA LEU A 86 0.43 -0.34 7.14
C LEU A 86 -0.32 -0.29 5.79
N GLN A 87 -1.44 0.44 5.73
CA GLN A 87 -2.21 0.60 4.50
C GLN A 87 -1.44 1.45 3.48
N ARG A 88 -0.81 2.54 3.94
CA ARG A 88 0.04 3.40 3.10
C ARG A 88 1.18 2.59 2.48
N GLN A 89 1.90 1.81 3.31
CA GLN A 89 2.99 0.95 2.84
C GLN A 89 2.48 -0.13 1.88
N LYS A 90 1.36 -0.79 2.18
CA LYS A 90 0.78 -1.83 1.29
C LYS A 90 0.44 -1.29 -0.09
N LEU A 91 -0.03 -0.06 -0.18
CA LEU A 91 -0.38 0.57 -1.46
C LEU A 91 0.84 0.63 -2.39
N ILE A 92 1.97 1.11 -1.87
CA ILE A 92 3.23 1.20 -2.62
C ILE A 92 3.85 -0.19 -2.85
N LEU A 93 3.89 -1.05 -1.81
CA LEU A 93 4.40 -2.42 -1.95
C LEU A 93 3.65 -3.23 -2.99
N ASN A 94 2.34 -3.04 -3.14
CA ASN A 94 1.56 -3.75 -4.16
C ASN A 94 2.01 -3.43 -5.58
N HIS A 95 2.48 -2.20 -5.84
CA HIS A 95 3.07 -1.80 -7.12
C HIS A 95 4.42 -2.48 -7.35
N PHE A 96 5.28 -2.54 -6.32
CA PHE A 96 6.63 -3.09 -6.42
C PHE A 96 6.74 -4.61 -6.26
N LYS A 97 5.67 -5.29 -5.83
CA LYS A 97 5.62 -6.76 -5.69
C LYS A 97 6.23 -7.54 -6.86
N PRO A 98 5.99 -7.20 -8.14
CA PRO A 98 6.56 -7.92 -9.27
C PRO A 98 8.09 -7.81 -9.39
N TYR A 99 8.69 -6.80 -8.76
CA TYR A 99 10.14 -6.50 -8.82
C TYR A 99 10.90 -7.02 -7.60
N ILE A 100 10.21 -7.62 -6.61
CA ILE A 100 10.79 -8.19 -5.38
C ILE A 100 10.65 -9.71 -5.42
N PRO A 101 11.70 -10.51 -5.18
CA PRO A 101 13.04 -10.11 -4.73
C PRO A 101 14.04 -9.80 -5.86
N ASN A 102 13.66 -9.98 -7.12
CA ASN A 102 14.53 -9.73 -8.27
C ASN A 102 13.83 -8.77 -9.23
N PRO A 103 14.41 -7.60 -9.56
CA PRO A 103 15.77 -7.14 -9.25
C PRO A 103 15.99 -6.49 -7.86
N ILE A 104 14.93 -6.26 -7.05
CA ILE A 104 15.04 -5.55 -5.76
C ILE A 104 14.98 -6.53 -4.60
N HIS A 105 16.03 -6.63 -3.78
CA HIS A 105 16.02 -7.56 -2.65
C HIS A 105 15.04 -7.13 -1.55
N ALA A 106 15.10 -5.87 -1.13
CA ALA A 106 14.17 -5.31 -0.15
C ALA A 106 14.01 -3.78 -0.29
N ILE A 107 12.81 -3.29 0.03
CA ILE A 107 12.50 -1.86 0.09
C ILE A 107 11.95 -1.54 1.48
N ASP A 108 12.57 -0.58 2.15
CA ASP A 108 12.04 0.06 3.35
C ASP A 108 11.26 1.32 2.95
N LEU A 109 10.01 1.43 3.38
CA LEU A 109 9.08 2.47 2.96
C LEU A 109 8.63 3.30 4.16
N LYS A 110 8.91 4.60 4.09
CA LYS A 110 8.41 5.59 5.04
C LYS A 110 7.39 6.51 4.36
N CYS A 111 6.10 6.16 4.51
CA CYS A 111 4.98 6.93 3.96
C CYS A 111 4.36 7.87 5.01
N MET A 112 4.50 9.18 4.84
CA MET A 112 4.10 10.21 5.81
C MET A 112 3.30 11.35 5.16
N THR A 113 2.49 12.04 5.94
CA THR A 113 1.94 13.35 5.52
C THR A 113 2.98 14.44 5.71
N PRO A 114 2.86 15.61 5.04
CA PRO A 114 3.78 16.72 5.21
C PRO A 114 3.95 17.13 6.69
N ALA A 115 2.84 17.24 7.43
CA ALA A 115 2.88 17.54 8.87
C ALA A 115 3.65 16.49 9.71
N GLN A 116 3.59 15.21 9.32
CA GLN A 116 4.34 14.16 9.99
C GLN A 116 5.83 14.20 9.62
N ALA A 117 6.17 14.59 8.39
CA ALA A 117 7.55 14.66 7.92
C ALA A 117 8.35 15.74 8.67
N GLU A 118 7.73 16.88 8.99
CA GLU A 118 8.34 17.95 9.79
C GLU A 118 8.77 17.47 11.18
N THR A 119 8.00 16.58 11.79
CA THR A 119 8.28 16.06 13.14
C THR A 119 9.26 14.87 13.12
N ALA A 120 9.30 14.10 12.04
CA ALA A 120 9.97 12.79 12.01
C ALA A 120 11.50 12.84 11.85
N GLY A 121 12.08 13.94 11.35
CA GLY A 121 13.53 14.06 11.14
C GLY A 121 14.12 12.99 10.21
N ASP A 122 15.33 12.51 10.51
CA ASP A 122 15.97 11.42 9.78
C ASP A 122 15.33 10.06 10.12
N THR A 123 14.87 9.35 9.09
CA THR A 123 14.16 8.07 9.19
C THR A 123 14.90 6.92 8.54
N VAL A 124 16.12 7.16 8.03
CA VAL A 124 16.91 6.14 7.37
C VAL A 124 17.25 5.03 8.37
N PHE A 125 16.83 3.80 8.06
CA PHE A 125 17.09 2.62 8.88
C PHE A 125 17.91 1.61 8.08
N HIS A 126 19.14 1.35 8.51
CA HIS A 126 19.99 0.29 7.94
C HIS A 126 19.93 -0.97 8.81
N PRO A 127 19.19 -2.02 8.40
CA PRO A 127 19.13 -3.28 9.15
C PRO A 127 20.49 -4.00 9.22
N HIS A 128 21.38 -3.79 8.24
CA HIS A 128 22.67 -4.48 8.15
C HIS A 128 23.89 -3.65 8.61
N ALA A 129 23.73 -2.36 8.88
CA ALA A 129 24.83 -1.48 9.33
C ALA A 129 25.11 -1.56 10.84
N GLY A 130 24.67 -2.62 11.53
CA GLY A 130 24.92 -2.81 12.97
C GLY A 130 24.06 -1.93 13.90
N GLY A 131 22.95 -1.37 13.41
CA GLY A 131 22.02 -0.59 14.23
C GLY A 131 21.38 -1.41 15.35
N THR A 132 21.22 -0.82 16.54
CA THR A 132 20.52 -1.45 17.68
C THR A 132 19.02 -1.49 17.41
N GLY A 133 18.59 -2.46 16.61
CA GLY A 133 17.17 -2.70 16.37
C GLY A 133 16.43 -2.89 17.71
N ILE A 134 15.15 -2.51 17.75
CA ILE A 134 14.29 -2.61 18.94
C ILE A 134 14.31 -4.03 19.54
N HIS A 135 14.53 -5.04 18.70
CA HIS A 135 14.70 -6.44 19.10
C HIS A 135 15.97 -6.70 19.95
N ILE A 136 17.10 -6.05 19.65
CA ILE A 136 18.35 -6.20 20.41
C ILE A 136 18.19 -5.60 21.82
N LYS A 137 17.59 -4.41 21.92
CA LYS A 137 17.33 -3.75 23.22
C LYS A 137 16.45 -4.61 24.13
N LYS A 138 15.47 -5.33 23.57
CA LYS A 138 14.59 -6.25 24.32
C LYS A 138 15.35 -7.50 24.82
N ILE A 139 16.24 -8.06 24.00
CA ILE A 139 17.07 -9.22 24.36
C ILE A 139 18.06 -8.85 25.48
N LEU A 140 18.76 -7.72 25.36
CA LEU A 140 19.70 -7.23 26.39
C LEU A 140 19.01 -6.97 27.73
N ARG A 141 17.79 -6.40 27.70
CA ARG A 141 17.00 -6.17 28.93
C ARG A 141 16.62 -7.48 29.63
N HIS A 142 16.34 -8.54 28.87
CA HIS A 142 16.05 -9.85 29.45
C HIS A 142 17.32 -10.49 30.03
N GLN A 143 18.45 -10.40 29.32
CA GLN A 143 19.73 -10.96 29.76
C GLN A 143 20.26 -10.28 31.03
N ASN A 144 20.13 -8.96 31.17
CA ASN A 144 20.54 -8.26 32.39
C ASN A 144 19.68 -8.64 33.59
N LYS A 145 18.38 -8.86 33.39
CA LYS A 145 17.46 -9.26 34.47
C LYS A 145 17.72 -10.67 35.02
N GLU A 146 18.26 -11.56 34.20
CA GLU A 146 18.65 -12.91 34.61
C GLU A 146 20.06 -12.95 35.25
N ARG A 147 20.90 -11.94 35.03
CA ARG A 147 22.25 -11.81 35.62
C ARG A 147 22.25 -11.13 37.00
N GLU A 148 21.18 -10.45 37.35
CA GLU A 148 20.98 -9.78 38.65
C GLU A 148 20.22 -10.66 39.67
N LYS A 149 19.98 -11.92 39.34
CA LYS A 149 19.49 -12.97 40.25
C LYS A 149 20.62 -13.88 40.69
#